data_AF-A0A1Y3TFZ2-F1
#
_entry.id   AF-A0A1Y3TFZ2-F1
#
_cell.length_a   1.000
_cell.length_b   1.000
_cell.length_c   1.000
_cell.angle_alpha   90.00
_cell.angle_beta   90.00
_cell.angle_gamma   90.00
#
_symmetry.space_group_name_H-M   'P 1'
#
loop_
_entity.id
_entity.type
_entity.pdbx_description
1 polymer ?
#
loop_
_entity_poly.entity_id
_entity_poly.type
_entity_poly.pdbx_seq_one_letter_code
_entity_poly.pdbx_strand_id
1 'polypeptide(L)'
;MSYILIFLSTLFIATRKDVMYENITDVSTLPEYHLLVVVYTIVCAFYFAYQTYRHFQYLNYYPKYIPYLIVFTTFIMCIGAICPYSNDQSWLSQLHVYASMISSLFFIVILQIYTHYLSIQYPSIYIQTHWIFHCGLQVLIILFIVSGHVSGILEILYVFFICLYLFLIDQYRIKGESLQ
;
A
#
# COMPACT_ATOMS: atom_id res chain seq x y z
N MET A 1 -8.32 -14.22 -2.93
CA MET A 1 -8.20 -13.95 -4.38
C MET A 1 -7.96 -12.48 -4.70
N SER A 2 -8.63 -11.53 -4.04
CA SER A 2 -8.48 -10.08 -4.31
C SER A 2 -7.04 -9.55 -4.12
N TYR A 3 -6.30 -9.97 -3.09
CA TYR A 3 -4.90 -9.56 -2.89
C TYR A 3 -3.99 -9.94 -4.07
N ILE A 4 -4.19 -11.15 -4.61
CA ILE A 4 -3.43 -11.64 -5.77
C ILE A 4 -3.77 -10.80 -7.01
N LEU A 5 -5.05 -10.46 -7.19
CA LEU A 5 -5.49 -9.63 -8.32
C LEU A 5 -4.88 -8.23 -8.27
N ILE A 6 -4.85 -7.59 -7.10
CA ILE A 6 -4.19 -6.30 -6.91
C ILE A 6 -2.69 -6.43 -7.23
N PHE A 7 -2.01 -7.43 -6.67
CA PHE A 7 -0.59 -7.63 -6.95
C PHE A 7 -0.29 -7.86 -8.44
N LEU A 8 -1.04 -8.74 -9.12
CA LEU A 8 -0.87 -9.00 -10.55
C LEU A 8 -1.17 -7.75 -11.41
N SER A 9 -2.15 -6.94 -10.99
CA SER A 9 -2.46 -5.67 -11.66
C SER A 9 -1.33 -4.66 -11.50
N THR A 10 -0.74 -4.53 -10.31
CA THR A 10 0.46 -3.71 -10.09
C THR A 10 1.59 -4.16 -11.01
N LEU A 11 1.85 -5.47 -11.07
CA LEU A 11 2.91 -6.02 -11.92
C LEU A 11 2.65 -5.75 -13.40
N PHE A 12 1.42 -5.93 -13.88
CA PHE A 12 1.03 -5.63 -15.26
C PHE A 12 1.23 -4.15 -15.62
N ILE A 13 0.92 -3.24 -14.71
CA ILE A 13 1.04 -1.78 -14.94
C ILE A 13 2.50 -1.35 -14.85
N ALA A 14 3.22 -1.75 -13.82
CA ALA A 14 4.62 -1.36 -13.62
C ALA A 14 5.52 -1.83 -14.77
N THR A 15 5.25 -3.01 -15.36
CA THR A 15 6.01 -3.56 -16.50
C THR A 15 5.76 -2.85 -17.84
N ARG A 16 4.91 -1.83 -17.90
CA ARG A 16 4.72 -1.01 -19.12
C ARG A 16 5.92 -0.10 -19.42
N LYS A 17 6.75 0.15 -18.41
CA LYS A 17 8.04 0.85 -18.53
C LYS A 17 9.14 0.02 -17.86
N ASP A 18 10.39 0.48 -17.96
CA ASP A 18 11.51 -0.16 -17.29
C ASP A 18 11.38 -0.03 -15.77
N VAL A 19 11.03 -1.14 -15.12
CA VAL A 19 10.76 -1.22 -13.68
C VAL A 19 11.97 -0.86 -12.80
N MET A 20 13.19 -0.88 -13.36
CA MET A 20 14.42 -0.53 -12.62
C MET A 20 14.56 0.99 -12.46
N TYR A 21 14.10 1.76 -13.44
CA TYR A 21 14.37 3.20 -13.56
C TYR A 21 13.12 4.08 -13.52
N GLU A 22 11.97 3.52 -13.88
CA GLU A 22 10.69 4.22 -13.98
C GLU A 22 9.68 3.59 -13.02
N ASN A 23 8.66 4.34 -12.62
CA ASN A 23 7.60 3.91 -11.74
C ASN A 23 6.21 3.95 -12.41
N ILE A 24 5.16 3.59 -11.66
CA ILE A 24 3.77 3.58 -12.15
C ILE A 24 3.30 5.00 -12.50
N THR A 25 3.76 6.02 -11.78
CA THR A 25 3.49 7.43 -12.15
C THR A 25 4.08 7.74 -13.52
N ASP A 26 5.28 7.25 -13.84
CA ASP A 26 5.87 7.43 -15.16
C ASP A 26 5.08 6.68 -16.25
N VAL A 27 4.47 5.53 -15.94
CA VAL A 27 3.56 4.84 -16.87
C VAL A 27 2.33 5.69 -17.18
N SER A 28 1.85 6.49 -16.22
CA SER A 28 0.71 7.39 -16.42
C SER A 28 0.97 8.52 -17.42
N THR A 29 2.23 8.77 -17.78
CA THR A 29 2.60 9.74 -18.83
C THR A 29 2.31 9.21 -20.23
N LEU A 30 2.15 7.88 -20.39
CA LEU A 30 1.76 7.27 -21.66
C LEU A 30 0.24 7.45 -21.87
N PRO A 31 -0.22 8.11 -22.95
CA PRO A 31 -1.64 8.45 -23.13
C PRO A 31 -2.57 7.24 -23.08
N GLU A 32 -2.12 6.10 -23.60
CA GLU A 32 -2.86 4.84 -23.65
C GLU A 32 -3.02 4.14 -22.27
N TYR A 33 -2.15 4.45 -21.30
CA TYR A 33 -2.20 3.90 -19.94
C TYR A 33 -2.59 4.93 -18.88
N HIS A 34 -2.68 6.22 -19.21
CA HIS A 34 -2.99 7.28 -18.25
C HIS A 34 -4.27 6.98 -17.45
N LEU A 35 -5.40 6.78 -18.13
CA LEU A 35 -6.69 6.51 -17.47
C LEU A 35 -6.65 5.20 -16.67
N LEU A 36 -5.96 4.18 -17.19
CA LEU A 36 -5.81 2.90 -16.50
C LEU A 36 -5.10 3.09 -15.16
N VAL A 37 -3.98 3.83 -15.12
CA VAL A 37 -3.22 4.09 -13.90
C VAL A 37 -4.06 4.89 -12.90
N VAL A 38 -4.76 5.94 -13.34
CA VAL A 38 -5.61 6.76 -12.46
C VAL A 38 -6.71 5.89 -11.81
N VAL A 39 -7.46 5.14 -12.61
CA VAL A 39 -8.52 4.25 -12.12
C VAL A 39 -7.94 3.19 -11.19
N TYR A 40 -6.81 2.60 -11.55
CA TYR A 40 -6.15 1.58 -10.75
C TYR A 40 -5.73 2.11 -9.38
N THR A 41 -5.10 3.28 -9.32
CA THR A 41 -4.67 3.89 -8.05
C THR A 41 -5.85 4.19 -7.15
N ILE A 42 -6.97 4.68 -7.70
CA ILE A 42 -8.21 4.90 -6.94
C ILE A 42 -8.76 3.57 -6.40
N VAL A 43 -8.83 2.52 -7.24
CA VAL A 43 -9.27 1.19 -6.81
C VAL A 43 -8.38 0.64 -5.68
N CYS A 44 -7.06 0.78 -5.81
CA CYS A 44 -6.12 0.39 -4.76
C CYS A 44 -6.35 1.16 -3.47
N ALA A 45 -6.55 2.48 -3.54
CA ALA A 45 -6.79 3.32 -2.38
C ALA A 45 -8.02 2.84 -1.60
N PHE A 46 -9.16 2.66 -2.28
CA PHE A 46 -10.39 2.16 -1.64
C PHE A 46 -10.27 0.71 -1.17
N TYR A 47 -9.62 -0.16 -1.95
CA TYR A 47 -9.40 -1.55 -1.57
C TYR A 47 -8.58 -1.67 -0.28
N PHE A 48 -7.43 -1.00 -0.22
CA PHE A 48 -6.58 -1.03 0.98
C PHE A 48 -7.24 -0.32 2.16
N ALA A 49 -8.00 0.76 1.94
CA ALA A 49 -8.78 1.39 2.99
C ALA A 49 -9.80 0.42 3.61
N TYR A 50 -10.58 -0.25 2.77
CA TYR A 50 -11.56 -1.26 3.20
C TYR A 50 -10.88 -2.41 3.95
N GLN A 51 -9.81 -2.96 3.39
CA GLN A 51 -9.12 -4.10 4.02
C GLN A 51 -8.50 -3.71 5.35
N THR A 52 -7.80 -2.58 5.42
CA THR A 52 -7.21 -2.11 6.67
C THR A 52 -8.27 -1.82 7.71
N TYR A 53 -9.37 -1.15 7.34
CA TYR A 53 -10.49 -0.93 8.27
C TYR A 53 -11.06 -2.25 8.80
N ARG A 54 -11.30 -3.23 7.91
CA ARG A 54 -11.75 -4.58 8.28
C ARG A 54 -10.78 -5.25 9.25
N HIS A 55 -9.47 -5.15 9.03
CA HIS A 55 -8.46 -5.72 9.92
C HIS A 55 -8.47 -5.06 11.30
N PHE A 56 -8.62 -3.73 11.38
CA PHE A 56 -8.75 -3.04 12.67
C PHE A 56 -9.99 -3.50 13.45
N GLN A 57 -11.11 -3.81 12.78
CA GLN A 57 -12.30 -4.40 13.41
C GLN A 57 -12.04 -5.80 14.00
N TYR A 58 -10.91 -6.44 13.70
CA TYR A 58 -10.54 -7.72 14.31
C TYR A 58 -9.96 -7.53 15.72
N LEU A 59 -9.49 -6.32 16.04
CA LEU A 59 -8.96 -5.97 17.34
C LEU A 59 -10.11 -5.66 18.30
N ASN A 60 -9.99 -6.11 19.55
CA ASN A 60 -10.95 -5.81 20.61
C ASN A 60 -10.96 -4.32 20.96
N TYR A 61 -9.80 -3.66 20.84
CA TYR A 61 -9.69 -2.22 21.03
C TYR A 61 -8.61 -1.61 20.12
N TYR A 62 -8.87 -0.39 19.64
CA TYR A 62 -7.90 0.45 18.94
C TYR A 62 -8.35 1.92 19.03
N PRO A 63 -7.46 2.91 18.77
CA PRO A 63 -7.79 4.30 18.94
C PRO A 63 -8.91 4.76 17.99
N LYS A 64 -9.83 5.58 18.51
CA LYS A 64 -10.98 6.10 17.75
C LYS A 64 -10.59 6.98 16.55
N TYR A 65 -9.35 7.47 16.49
CA TYR A 65 -8.87 8.29 15.37
C TYR A 65 -8.51 7.46 14.13
N ILE A 66 -8.32 6.14 14.24
CA ILE A 66 -7.82 5.30 13.13
C ILE A 66 -8.72 5.33 11.89
N PRO A 67 -10.06 5.21 11.99
CA PRO A 67 -10.91 5.29 10.80
C PRO A 67 -10.77 6.62 10.05
N TYR A 68 -10.65 7.74 10.78
CA TYR A 68 -10.44 9.05 10.16
C TYR A 68 -9.09 9.13 9.46
N LEU A 69 -8.04 8.53 10.05
CA LEU A 69 -6.72 8.46 9.42
C LEU A 69 -6.75 7.64 8.12
N ILE A 70 -7.45 6.49 8.11
CA ILE A 70 -7.64 5.68 6.89
C ILE A 70 -8.36 6.49 5.80
N VAL A 71 -9.46 7.16 6.15
CA VAL A 71 -10.21 8.00 5.20
C VAL A 71 -9.33 9.14 4.66
N PHE A 72 -8.59 9.81 5.54
CA PHE A 72 -7.68 10.89 5.16
C PHE A 72 -6.59 10.42 4.20
N THR A 73 -5.94 9.30 4.50
CA THR A 73 -4.93 8.68 3.63
C THR A 73 -5.49 8.32 2.26
N THR A 74 -6.70 7.75 2.23
CA THR A 74 -7.41 7.40 0.98
C THR A 74 -7.71 8.64 0.15
N PHE A 75 -8.22 9.69 0.80
CA PHE A 75 -8.55 10.95 0.14
C PHE A 75 -7.33 11.60 -0.49
N ILE A 76 -6.20 11.66 0.23
CA ILE A 76 -4.95 12.18 -0.32
C ILE A 76 -4.48 11.35 -1.51
N MET A 77 -4.55 10.02 -1.44
CA MET A 77 -4.16 9.15 -2.56
C MET A 77 -5.03 9.41 -3.80
N CYS A 78 -6.35 9.58 -3.63
CA CYS A 78 -7.25 9.92 -4.73
C CYS A 78 -6.95 11.28 -5.34
N ILE A 79 -6.59 12.28 -4.53
CA ILE A 79 -6.12 13.58 -5.05
C ILE A 79 -4.86 13.38 -5.90
N GLY A 80 -3.88 12.65 -5.36
CA GLY A 80 -2.64 12.32 -6.08
C GLY A 80 -2.94 11.67 -7.43
N ALA A 81 -3.80 10.66 -7.45
CA ALA A 81 -4.18 9.94 -8.66
C ALA A 81 -4.82 10.84 -9.74
N ILE A 82 -5.65 11.82 -9.37
CA ILE A 82 -6.36 12.69 -10.33
C ILE A 82 -5.47 13.83 -10.82
N CYS A 83 -4.50 14.27 -10.01
CA CYS A 83 -3.56 15.31 -10.41
C CYS A 83 -2.66 14.82 -11.56
N PRO A 84 -2.60 15.55 -12.69
CA PRO A 84 -1.78 15.14 -13.82
C PRO A 84 -0.30 15.26 -13.45
N TYR A 85 0.47 14.25 -13.87
CA TYR A 85 1.91 14.23 -13.72
C TYR A 85 2.59 14.57 -15.05
N SER A 86 3.58 15.45 -14.97
CA SER A 86 4.45 15.86 -16.07
C SER A 86 5.82 16.21 -15.51
N ASN A 87 6.87 16.03 -16.32
CA ASN A 87 8.25 16.29 -15.90
C ASN A 87 8.59 17.79 -15.75
N ASP A 88 7.60 18.68 -15.93
CA ASP A 88 7.77 20.13 -15.98
C ASP A 88 7.79 20.82 -14.60
N GLN A 89 7.93 20.07 -13.49
CA GLN A 89 7.87 20.57 -12.11
C GLN A 89 6.67 21.48 -11.81
N SER A 90 5.60 21.38 -12.60
CA SER A 90 4.38 22.15 -12.38
C SER A 90 3.79 21.87 -11.00
N TRP A 91 3.05 22.83 -10.45
CA TRP A 91 2.46 22.67 -9.12
C TRP A 91 1.53 21.45 -9.02
N LEU A 92 0.85 21.08 -10.12
CA LEU A 92 0.01 19.87 -10.22
C LEU A 92 0.85 18.59 -10.16
N SER A 93 1.97 18.57 -10.88
CA SER A 93 2.92 17.45 -10.87
C SER A 93 3.54 17.27 -9.47
N GLN A 94 3.92 18.36 -8.80
CA GLN A 94 4.40 18.31 -7.42
C GLN A 94 3.31 17.82 -6.46
N LEU A 95 2.07 18.29 -6.61
CA LEU A 95 0.94 17.84 -5.80
C LEU A 95 0.68 16.33 -5.99
N HIS A 96 0.74 15.83 -7.22
CA HIS A 96 0.67 14.40 -7.52
C HIS A 96 1.72 13.61 -6.73
N VAL A 97 3.00 14.00 -6.85
CA VAL A 97 4.12 13.30 -6.19
C VAL A 97 3.98 13.32 -4.67
N TYR A 98 3.76 14.50 -4.07
CA TYR A 98 3.67 14.61 -2.63
C TYR A 98 2.43 13.90 -2.07
N ALA A 99 1.28 14.01 -2.73
CA ALA A 99 0.07 13.32 -2.29
C ALA A 99 0.25 11.79 -2.33
N SER A 100 0.78 11.24 -3.42
CA SER A 100 1.03 9.80 -3.56
C SER A 100 2.07 9.28 -2.55
N MET A 101 3.14 10.04 -2.30
CA MET A 101 4.17 9.66 -1.33
C MET A 101 3.67 9.76 0.12
N ILE A 102 3.03 10.87 0.50
CA ILE A 102 2.53 11.10 1.86
C ILE A 102 1.45 10.06 2.20
N SER A 103 0.55 9.75 1.27
CA SER A 103 -0.47 8.73 1.50
C SER A 103 0.15 7.34 1.70
N SER A 104 1.13 6.96 0.89
CA SER A 104 1.86 5.68 1.05
C SER A 104 2.59 5.58 2.39
N LEU A 105 3.21 6.68 2.86
CA LEU A 105 3.86 6.74 4.18
C LEU A 105 2.85 6.64 5.32
N PHE A 106 1.73 7.39 5.25
CA PHE A 106 0.68 7.25 6.25
C PHE A 106 0.12 5.84 6.31
N PHE A 107 -0.02 5.17 5.17
CA PHE A 107 -0.48 3.80 5.14
C PHE A 107 0.47 2.84 5.87
N ILE A 108 1.79 2.99 5.70
CA ILE A 108 2.79 2.23 6.48
C ILE A 108 2.63 2.50 7.98
N VAL A 109 2.45 3.76 8.38
CA VAL A 109 2.24 4.12 9.79
C VAL A 109 0.97 3.48 10.35
N ILE A 110 -0.13 3.48 9.59
CA ILE A 110 -1.39 2.81 9.99
C ILE A 110 -1.15 1.31 10.20
N LEU A 111 -0.43 0.64 9.29
CA LEU A 111 -0.09 -0.77 9.42
C LEU A 111 0.84 -1.05 10.60
N GLN A 112 1.78 -0.16 10.90
CA GLN A 112 2.63 -0.27 12.10
C GLN A 112 1.80 -0.16 13.38
N ILE A 113 0.83 0.76 13.43
CA ILE A 113 -0.10 0.87 14.56
C ILE A 113 -0.92 -0.42 14.70
N TYR A 114 -1.44 -0.95 13.58
CA TYR A 114 -2.15 -2.23 13.58
C TYR A 114 -1.29 -3.36 14.15
N THR A 115 -0.06 -3.48 13.65
CA THR A 115 0.93 -4.50 14.07
C THR A 115 1.22 -4.42 15.58
N HIS A 116 1.31 -3.20 16.13
CA HIS A 116 1.49 -2.98 17.56
C HIS A 116 0.30 -3.49 18.38
N TYR A 117 -0.94 -3.18 17.98
CA TYR A 117 -2.11 -3.69 18.71
C TYR A 117 -2.29 -5.20 18.54
N LEU A 118 -1.94 -5.74 17.38
CA LEU A 118 -1.93 -7.18 17.12
C LEU A 118 -0.98 -7.91 18.09
N SER A 119 0.20 -7.33 18.37
CA SER A 119 1.18 -7.94 19.29
C SER A 119 0.69 -8.03 20.73
N ILE A 120 -0.14 -7.07 21.16
CA ILE A 120 -0.69 -7.02 22.52
C ILE A 120 -1.89 -7.96 22.64
N GLN A 121 -2.80 -7.94 21.66
CA GLN A 121 -4.10 -8.61 21.77
C GLN A 121 -4.08 -10.05 21.24
N TYR A 122 -3.30 -10.32 20.20
CA TYR A 122 -3.19 -11.63 19.56
C TYR A 122 -1.71 -12.02 19.32
N PRO A 123 -0.91 -12.26 20.38
CA PRO A 123 0.52 -12.52 20.26
C PRO A 123 0.86 -13.70 19.35
N SER A 124 0.02 -14.74 19.33
CA SER A 124 0.21 -15.93 18.48
C SER A 124 0.17 -15.60 17.00
N ILE A 125 -0.79 -14.77 16.55
CA ILE A 125 -0.90 -14.31 15.16
C ILE A 125 0.24 -13.33 14.84
N TYR A 126 0.59 -12.46 15.79
CA TYR A 126 1.69 -11.52 15.63
C TYR A 126 3.02 -12.24 15.35
N ILE A 127 3.39 -13.23 16.18
CA ILE A 127 4.65 -13.98 16.01
C ILE A 127 4.76 -14.59 14.60
N GLN A 128 3.64 -15.05 14.03
CA GLN A 128 3.61 -15.69 12.72
C GLN A 128 3.67 -14.70 11.55
N THR A 129 3.25 -13.46 11.74
CA THR A 129 3.05 -12.48 10.64
C THR A 129 4.00 -11.28 10.67
N HIS A 130 4.46 -10.84 11.84
CA HIS A 130 5.21 -9.59 12.00
C HIS A 130 6.51 -9.53 11.19
N TRP A 131 7.20 -10.67 11.03
CA TRP A 131 8.47 -10.74 10.31
C TRP A 131 8.32 -10.29 8.85
N ILE A 132 7.15 -10.50 8.22
CA ILE A 132 6.88 -10.11 6.83
C ILE A 132 6.81 -8.59 6.72
N PHE A 133 6.11 -7.96 7.65
CA PHE A 133 6.00 -6.51 7.67
C PHE A 133 7.37 -5.86 7.92
N HIS A 134 8.13 -6.35 8.92
CA HIS A 134 9.44 -5.81 9.24
C HIS A 134 10.49 -6.07 8.14
N CYS A 135 10.56 -7.30 7.62
CA CYS A 135 11.48 -7.64 6.53
C CYS A 135 11.12 -6.86 5.26
N GLY A 136 9.82 -6.78 4.92
CA GLY A 136 9.35 -5.99 3.79
C GLY A 136 9.74 -4.53 3.89
N LEU A 137 9.52 -3.90 5.05
CA LEU A 137 9.90 -2.51 5.29
C LEU A 137 11.43 -2.30 5.16
N GLN A 138 12.24 -3.21 5.69
CA GLN A 138 13.70 -3.15 5.54
C GLN A 138 14.14 -3.26 4.08
N VAL A 139 13.60 -4.23 3.32
CA VAL A 139 13.89 -4.39 1.89
C VAL A 139 13.53 -3.14 1.12
N LEU A 140 12.35 -2.55 1.38
CA LEU A 140 11.89 -1.32 0.73
C LEU A 140 12.81 -0.13 1.03
N ILE A 141 13.23 0.04 2.28
CA ILE A 141 14.17 1.12 2.66
C ILE A 141 15.52 0.92 1.97
N ILE A 142 16.07 -0.30 1.97
CA ILE A 142 17.35 -0.58 1.32
C ILE A 142 17.26 -0.28 -0.18
N LEU A 143 16.20 -0.73 -0.85
CA LEU A 143 15.99 -0.45 -2.27
C LEU A 143 15.84 1.05 -2.53
N PHE A 144 15.10 1.77 -1.69
CA PHE A 144 14.97 3.23 -1.82
C PHE A 144 16.33 3.94 -1.70
N ILE A 145 17.16 3.54 -0.73
CA ILE A 145 18.50 4.13 -0.52
C ILE A 145 19.43 3.81 -1.70
N VAL A 146 19.43 2.57 -2.20
CA VAL A 146 20.30 2.13 -3.29
C VAL A 146 19.89 2.75 -4.62
N SER A 147 18.58 2.79 -4.91
CA SER A 147 18.07 3.38 -6.14
C SER A 147 18.10 4.91 -6.12
N GLY A 148 17.97 5.55 -4.95
CA GLY A 148 17.91 7.01 -4.81
C GLY A 148 16.62 7.65 -5.35
N HIS A 149 15.65 6.83 -5.79
CA HIS A 149 14.35 7.24 -6.30
C HIS A 149 13.33 6.11 -6.07
N VAL A 150 12.03 6.42 -6.20
CA VAL A 150 10.96 5.43 -6.18
C VAL A 150 10.86 4.78 -7.55
N SER A 151 11.26 3.52 -7.68
CA SER A 151 11.20 2.73 -8.91
C SER A 151 10.00 1.79 -8.94
N GLY A 152 9.64 1.30 -10.13
CA GLY A 152 8.55 0.34 -10.31
C GLY A 152 8.76 -0.96 -9.53
N ILE A 153 10.01 -1.44 -9.39
CA ILE A 153 10.32 -2.59 -8.52
C ILE A 153 9.96 -2.30 -7.06
N LEU A 154 10.27 -1.11 -6.57
CA LEU A 154 9.94 -0.72 -5.20
C LEU A 154 8.41 -0.75 -5.02
N GLU A 155 7.65 -0.20 -5.95
CA GLU A 155 6.17 -0.20 -5.90
C GLU A 155 5.57 -1.61 -5.99
N ILE A 156 6.12 -2.48 -6.86
CA ILE A 156 5.72 -3.89 -6.95
C ILE A 156 5.93 -4.59 -5.61
N LEU A 157 7.13 -4.44 -5.01
CA LEU A 157 7.46 -5.07 -3.73
C LEU A 157 6.65 -4.47 -2.58
N TYR A 158 6.37 -3.17 -2.62
CA TYR A 158 5.53 -2.49 -1.63
C TYR A 158 4.13 -3.12 -1.59
N VAL A 159 3.49 -3.23 -2.76
CA VAL A 159 2.17 -3.85 -2.88
C VAL A 159 2.23 -5.33 -2.50
N PHE A 160 3.28 -6.05 -2.91
CA PHE A 160 3.47 -7.46 -2.56
C PHE A 160 3.51 -7.68 -1.05
N PHE A 161 4.38 -6.97 -0.33
CA PHE A 161 4.54 -7.16 1.11
C PHE A 161 3.27 -6.80 1.88
N ILE A 162 2.60 -5.71 1.50
CA ILE A 162 1.31 -5.32 2.11
C ILE A 162 0.25 -6.39 1.86
N CYS A 163 0.09 -6.83 0.61
CA CYS A 163 -0.90 -7.86 0.25
C CYS A 163 -0.62 -9.18 0.97
N LEU A 164 0.64 -9.60 1.04
CA LEU A 164 1.06 -10.82 1.73
C LEU A 164 0.80 -10.73 3.23
N TYR A 165 1.15 -9.59 3.85
CA TYR A 165 0.95 -9.36 5.27
C TYR A 165 -0.54 -9.44 5.65
N LEU A 166 -1.41 -8.69 4.98
CA LEU A 166 -2.85 -8.71 5.22
C LEU A 166 -3.47 -10.09 4.92
N PHE A 167 -3.06 -10.73 3.82
CA PHE A 167 -3.54 -12.06 3.46
C PHE A 167 -3.25 -13.09 4.56
N LEU A 168 -2.05 -13.09 5.14
CA LEU A 168 -1.69 -14.06 6.16
C LEU A 168 -2.45 -13.84 7.46
N ILE A 169 -2.70 -12.58 7.85
CA ILE A 169 -3.55 -12.28 9.01
C ILE A 169 -4.95 -12.87 8.81
N ASP A 170 -5.57 -12.66 7.64
CA ASP A 170 -6.86 -13.27 7.31
C ASP A 170 -6.80 -14.81 7.41
N GLN A 171 -5.74 -15.45 6.90
CA GLN A 171 -5.58 -16.92 6.95
C GLN A 171 -5.45 -17.47 8.37
N TYR A 172 -4.62 -16.84 9.21
CA TYR A 172 -4.40 -17.31 10.57
C TYR A 172 -5.63 -17.10 11.46
N ARG A 173 -6.43 -16.06 11.19
CA ARG A 173 -7.71 -15.86 11.86
C ARG A 173 -8.71 -16.97 11.53
N ILE A 174 -8.91 -17.29 10.25
CA ILE A 174 -9.84 -18.36 9.82
C ILE A 174 -9.47 -19.69 10.49
N LYS A 175 -8.16 -19.98 10.61
CA LYS A 175 -7.68 -21.17 11.31
C LYS A 175 -7.89 -21.09 12.84
N GLY A 176 -7.71 -19.92 13.44
CA GLY A 176 -7.96 -19.70 14.87
C GLY A 176 -9.44 -19.85 15.27
N GLU A 177 -10.37 -19.42 14.42
CA GLU A 177 -11.82 -19.60 14.63
C GLU A 177 -12.27 -21.05 14.49
N SER A 178 -11.50 -21.90 13.78
CA SER A 178 -11.80 -23.34 13.66
C SER A 178 -11.38 -24.20 14.87
N LEU A 179 -10.73 -23.58 15.87
CA LEU A 179 -10.20 -24.23 17.08
C LEU A 179 -10.94 -23.81 18.36
N GLN A 180 -12.01 -23.02 18.24
CA GLN A 180 -12.94 -22.68 19.32
C GLN A 180 -14.28 -23.39 19.10
#